data_AF-A0A5J4DWJ8-F1
#
_entry.id   AF-A0A5J4DWJ8-F1
#
_cell.length_a   1.000
_cell.length_b   1.000
_cell.length_c   1.000
_cell.angle_alpha   90.00
_cell.angle_beta   90.00
_cell.angle_gamma   90.00
#
_symmetry.space_group_name_H-M   'P 1'
#
loop_
_entity.id
_entity.type
_entity.pdbx_description
1 polymer ?
#
loop_
_entity_poly.entity_id
_entity_poly.type
_entity_poly.pdbx_seq_one_letter_code
_entity_poly.pdbx_strand_id
1 'polypeptide(L)'
;MNTGLTQAPAAALSAGSSALIAKGGVAGSSTANKAAALNAAQEFEAVFLTTMLQSMFTGLKAEAPFGGGHSEEVYRSVLIGEYASDMSRSGGIGIADHVYREILAAQEGQTQ
;
A
#
# COMPACT_ATOMS: atom_id res chain seq x y z
N MET A 1 -70.96 -8.19 -4.53
CA MET A 1 -71.02 -6.71 -4.52
C MET A 1 -69.65 -6.20 -4.05
N ASN A 2 -68.78 -5.83 -5.01
CA ASN A 2 -68.41 -4.45 -5.35
C ASN A 2 -67.47 -3.78 -4.31
N THR A 3 -66.14 -3.87 -4.45
CA THR A 3 -65.18 -2.89 -5.02
C THR A 3 -65.08 -1.54 -4.27
N GLY A 4 -63.85 -1.12 -3.96
CA GLY A 4 -63.48 0.30 -3.91
C GLY A 4 -62.60 0.78 -2.76
N LEU A 5 -61.30 0.94 -3.03
CA LEU A 5 -60.43 2.10 -2.75
C LEU A 5 -60.50 2.82 -1.39
N THR A 6 -59.39 2.78 -0.63
CA THR A 6 -58.86 3.89 0.19
C THR A 6 -57.44 3.52 0.65
N GLN A 7 -56.40 4.03 0.00
CA GLN A 7 -55.59 5.21 0.37
C GLN A 7 -54.99 5.17 1.80
N ALA A 8 -53.65 5.22 1.85
CA ALA A 8 -52.83 5.26 3.05
C ALA A 8 -52.98 6.57 3.85
N PRO A 9 -52.67 6.51 5.17
CA PRO A 9 -51.95 7.57 5.88
C PRO A 9 -50.68 6.99 6.54
N ALA A 10 -49.49 7.53 6.29
CA ALA A 10 -48.87 8.63 7.04
C ALA A 10 -48.22 8.24 8.39
N ALA A 11 -46.90 8.42 8.42
CA ALA A 11 -46.08 8.88 9.55
C ALA A 11 -45.67 7.92 10.70
N ALA A 12 -44.36 7.97 10.95
CA ALA A 12 -43.72 8.14 12.26
C ALA A 12 -42.91 6.97 12.85
N LEU A 13 -41.58 7.15 12.76
CA LEU A 13 -40.62 7.11 13.87
C LEU A 13 -40.35 5.77 14.60
N SER A 14 -39.23 5.13 14.27
CA SER A 14 -38.29 4.56 15.24
C SER A 14 -36.89 4.84 14.69
N ALA A 15 -36.08 5.79 15.19
CA ALA A 15 -35.55 6.00 16.54
C ALA A 15 -34.79 4.78 17.07
N GLY A 16 -33.45 4.85 17.03
CA GLY A 16 -32.50 3.85 17.52
C GLY A 16 -31.81 3.14 16.35
N SER A 17 -30.61 3.53 15.93
CA SER A 17 -29.40 3.36 16.74
C SER A 17 -28.31 4.38 16.36
N SER A 18 -28.47 5.61 16.82
CA SER A 18 -27.34 6.54 17.01
C SER A 18 -26.83 6.36 18.43
N ALA A 19 -25.90 5.44 18.65
CA ALA A 19 -24.92 5.48 19.73
C ALA A 19 -24.12 4.17 19.72
N LEU A 20 -22.97 4.13 19.06
CA LEU A 20 -21.93 3.17 19.45
C LEU A 20 -20.49 3.53 19.06
N ILE A 21 -20.21 4.55 18.24
CA ILE A 21 -18.80 4.89 17.95
C ILE A 21 -18.49 6.31 18.39
N ALA A 22 -18.51 6.51 19.72
CA ALA A 22 -18.06 7.73 20.38
C ALA A 22 -16.91 7.41 21.34
N LYS A 23 -15.78 6.89 20.83
CA LYS A 23 -14.45 7.00 21.49
C LYS A 23 -13.32 6.53 20.56
N GLY A 24 -12.62 7.44 19.87
CA GLY A 24 -11.32 7.12 19.23
C GLY A 24 -10.96 7.80 17.90
N GLY A 25 -11.81 8.68 17.36
CA GLY A 25 -11.76 9.07 15.93
C GLY A 25 -10.63 9.99 15.44
N VAL A 26 -9.80 10.61 16.28
CA VAL A 26 -8.83 11.62 15.80
C VAL A 26 -7.35 11.32 16.08
N ALA A 27 -7.04 10.57 17.15
CA ALA A 27 -5.67 10.16 17.45
C ALA A 27 -5.25 8.85 16.74
N GLY A 28 -6.22 7.98 16.44
CA GLY A 28 -5.99 6.74 15.69
C GLY A 28 -5.73 6.96 14.20
N SER A 29 -6.39 7.95 13.60
CA SER A 29 -6.25 8.28 12.17
C SER A 29 -4.85 8.79 11.83
N SER A 30 -4.29 9.73 12.61
CA SER A 30 -2.96 10.29 12.34
C SER A 30 -1.83 9.25 12.47
N THR A 31 -1.87 8.39 13.49
CA THR A 31 -0.86 7.33 13.68
C THR A 31 -0.99 6.24 12.61
N ALA A 32 -2.22 5.85 12.24
CA ALA A 32 -2.45 4.91 11.15
C ALA A 32 -1.99 5.46 9.79
N ASN A 33 -2.25 6.74 9.51
CA ASN A 33 -1.80 7.41 8.29
C ASN A 33 -0.27 7.48 8.20
N LYS A 34 0.41 7.76 9.32
CA LYS A 34 1.88 7.73 9.39
C LYS A 34 2.45 6.34 9.14
N ALA A 35 1.86 5.30 9.73
CA ALA A 35 2.29 3.91 9.53
C ALA A 35 2.08 3.46 8.07
N ALA A 36 0.95 3.82 7.46
CA ALA A 36 0.67 3.54 6.07
C ALA A 36 1.63 4.27 5.12
N ALA A 37 1.94 5.54 5.41
CA ALA A 37 2.90 6.32 4.63
C ALA A 37 4.33 5.76 4.73
N LEU A 38 4.75 5.29 5.91
CA LEU A 38 6.05 4.62 6.08
C LEU A 38 6.11 3.31 5.27
N ASN A 39 5.06 2.50 5.34
CA ASN A 39 5.01 1.24 4.61
C ASN A 39 5.05 1.44 3.09
N ALA A 40 4.26 2.39 2.57
CA ALA A 40 4.26 2.74 1.15
C ALA A 40 5.63 3.24 0.68
N ALA A 41 6.33 4.02 1.50
CA ALA A 41 7.66 4.51 1.18
C ALA A 41 8.72 3.40 1.15
N GLN A 42 8.65 2.43 2.08
CA GLN A 42 9.53 1.25 2.08
C GLN A 42 9.27 0.34 0.87
N GLU A 43 8.00 0.16 0.50
CA GLU A 43 7.61 -0.63 -0.67
C GLU A 43 8.10 0.01 -1.97
N PHE A 44 8.01 1.34 -2.07
CA PHE A 44 8.59 2.08 -3.18
C PHE A 44 10.11 1.86 -3.28
N GLU A 45 10.84 1.97 -2.17
CA GLU A 45 12.28 1.74 -2.15
C GLU A 45 12.63 0.29 -2.53
N ALA A 46 11.84 -0.70 -2.12
CA ALA A 46 12.04 -2.10 -2.51
C ALA A 46 11.89 -2.31 -4.03
N VAL A 47 10.88 -1.71 -4.66
CA VAL A 47 10.69 -1.77 -6.13
C VAL A 47 11.84 -1.06 -6.86
N PHE A 48 12.27 0.08 -6.34
CA PHE A 48 13.42 0.80 -6.88
C PHE A 48 14.70 -0.05 -6.81
N LEU A 49 15.03 -0.60 -5.64
CA LEU A 49 16.19 -1.45 -5.45
C LEU A 49 16.12 -2.69 -6.34
N THR A 50 14.95 -3.30 -6.48
CA THR A 50 14.73 -4.42 -7.39
C THR A 50 15.09 -4.04 -8.82
N THR A 51 14.62 -2.89 -9.30
CA THR A 51 14.88 -2.41 -10.67
C THR A 51 16.36 -2.12 -10.90
N MET A 52 17.03 -1.49 -9.93
CA MET A 52 18.46 -1.19 -10.01
C MET A 52 19.29 -2.47 -9.98
N LEU A 53 18.95 -3.40 -9.10
CA LEU A 53 19.65 -4.66 -8.94
C LEU A 53 19.46 -5.55 -10.16
N GLN A 54 18.24 -5.63 -10.71
CA GLN A 54 17.98 -6.26 -12.01
C GLN A 54 18.86 -5.69 -13.12
N SER A 55 18.98 -4.36 -13.22
CA SER A 55 19.84 -3.71 -14.21
C SER A 55 21.32 -4.10 -14.06
N MET A 56 21.82 -4.21 -12.81
CA MET A 56 23.18 -4.69 -12.54
C MET A 56 23.40 -6.15 -12.97
N PHE A 57 22.42 -7.04 -12.75
CA PHE A 57 22.51 -8.46 -13.13
C PHE A 57 22.24 -8.72 -14.61
N THR A 58 21.58 -7.78 -15.31
CA THR A 58 21.32 -7.88 -16.76
C THR A 58 22.61 -7.84 -17.57
N GLY A 59 23.63 -7.14 -17.07
CA GLY A 59 24.98 -7.10 -17.65
C GLY A 59 25.89 -8.28 -17.27
N LEU A 60 25.51 -9.08 -16.25
CA LEU A 60 26.21 -10.28 -15.80
C LEU A 60 25.62 -11.55 -16.44
N LYS A 61 25.17 -11.47 -17.71
CA LYS A 61 24.75 -12.67 -18.44
C LYS A 61 25.91 -13.65 -18.45
N ALA A 62 25.67 -14.83 -17.90
CA ALA A 62 26.66 -15.86 -17.81
C ALA A 62 27.02 -16.30 -19.24
N GLU A 63 28.26 -16.06 -19.63
CA GLU A 63 28.80 -16.42 -20.94
C GLU A 63 28.72 -17.94 -21.13
N ALA A 64 28.35 -18.36 -22.35
CA ALA A 64 28.26 -19.77 -22.69
C ALA A 64 29.62 -20.48 -22.48
N PRO A 65 29.66 -21.72 -21.96
CA PRO A 65 28.56 -22.68 -21.78
C PRO A 65 27.96 -22.72 -20.36
N PHE A 66 28.35 -21.81 -19.47
CA PHE A 66 28.01 -21.88 -18.04
C PHE A 66 26.83 -21.00 -17.63
N GLY A 67 26.12 -20.38 -18.58
CA GLY A 67 24.88 -19.66 -18.31
C GLY A 67 23.68 -20.59 -18.26
N GLY A 68 23.24 -20.93 -17.04
CA GLY A 68 22.01 -21.68 -16.85
C GLY A 68 20.84 -20.88 -17.40
N GLY A 69 20.01 -21.60 -18.15
CA GLY A 69 18.99 -21.01 -19.02
C GLY A 69 17.86 -20.28 -18.28
N HIS A 70 16.71 -20.18 -18.95
CA HIS A 70 15.55 -19.41 -18.48
C HIS A 70 15.13 -19.69 -17.02
N SER A 71 15.27 -20.94 -16.55
CA SER A 71 14.97 -21.30 -15.16
C SER A 71 15.91 -20.65 -14.14
N GLU A 72 17.18 -20.48 -14.47
CA GLU A 72 18.12 -19.77 -13.59
C GLU A 72 17.79 -18.26 -13.56
N GLU A 73 17.41 -17.68 -14.70
CA GLU A 73 17.02 -16.28 -14.79
C GLU A 73 15.80 -15.96 -13.93
N VAL A 74 14.78 -16.83 -13.96
CA VAL A 74 13.60 -16.72 -13.09
C VAL A 74 13.96 -16.92 -11.62
N TYR A 75 14.78 -17.91 -11.30
CA TYR A 75 15.22 -18.11 -9.91
C TYR A 75 16.01 -16.91 -9.38
N ARG A 76 16.90 -16.35 -10.20
CA ARG A 76 17.69 -15.17 -9.88
C ARG A 76 16.81 -13.95 -9.66
N SER A 77 15.78 -13.73 -10.48
CA SER A 77 14.89 -12.58 -10.32
C SER A 77 14.11 -12.62 -9.00
N VAL A 78 13.67 -13.81 -8.57
CA VAL A 78 13.02 -14.01 -7.26
C VAL A 78 14.00 -13.72 -6.11
N LEU A 79 15.23 -14.25 -6.19
CA LEU A 79 16.26 -13.99 -5.18
C LEU A 79 16.64 -12.51 -5.08
N ILE A 80 16.76 -11.84 -6.22
CA ILE A 80 17.01 -10.39 -6.31
C ILE A 80 15.90 -9.61 -5.61
N GLY A 81 14.64 -10.01 -5.82
CA GLY A 81 13.49 -9.40 -5.16
C GLY A 81 13.57 -9.49 -3.64
N GLU A 82 13.92 -10.66 -3.09
CA GLU A 82 14.05 -10.79 -1.63
C GLU A 82 15.25 -10.04 -1.07
N TYR A 83 16.37 -10.02 -1.77
CA TYR A 83 17.52 -9.22 -1.34
C TYR A 83 17.17 -7.73 -1.31
N ALA A 84 16.46 -7.22 -2.31
CA ALA A 84 15.99 -5.83 -2.34
C ALA A 84 14.98 -5.53 -1.20
N SER A 85 14.08 -6.47 -0.89
CA SER A 85 13.14 -6.37 0.23
C SER A 85 13.85 -6.31 1.58
N ASP A 86 14.77 -7.24 1.83
CA ASP A 86 15.56 -7.28 3.07
C ASP A 86 16.45 -6.04 3.22
N MET A 87 17.04 -5.56 2.12
CA MET A 87 17.80 -4.31 2.12
C MET A 87 16.92 -3.11 2.49
N SER A 88 15.75 -2.96 1.87
CA SER A 88 14.79 -1.89 2.19
C SER A 88 14.39 -1.92 3.67
N ARG A 89 14.11 -3.12 4.21
CA ARG A 89 13.75 -3.30 5.62
C ARG A 89 14.88 -3.01 6.62
N SER A 90 16.12 -3.28 6.24
CA SER A 90 17.29 -3.18 7.12
C SER A 90 17.93 -1.78 7.16
N GLY A 91 17.38 -0.82 6.43
CA GLY A 91 17.86 0.57 6.39
C GLY A 91 18.05 1.15 4.99
N GLY A 92 17.87 0.34 3.95
CA GLY A 92 17.78 0.79 2.56
C GLY A 92 18.95 1.65 2.10
N ILE A 93 18.67 2.55 1.15
CA ILE A 93 19.59 3.61 0.71
C ILE A 93 19.10 5.01 1.17
N GLY A 94 18.01 5.06 1.93
CA GLY A 94 17.42 6.28 2.49
C GLY A 94 16.39 6.96 1.59
N ILE A 95 15.99 6.35 0.48
CA ILE A 95 14.97 6.93 -0.42
C ILE A 95 13.58 6.87 0.23
N ALA A 96 13.30 5.82 1.02
CA ALA A 96 12.06 5.70 1.77
C ALA A 96 11.83 6.93 2.68
N ASP A 97 12.86 7.47 3.34
CA ASP A 97 12.72 8.63 4.22
C ASP A 97 12.35 9.93 3.47
N HIS A 98 12.84 10.07 2.23
CA HIS A 98 12.48 11.20 1.38
C HIS A 98 11.03 11.07 0.87
N VAL A 99 10.66 9.88 0.39
CA VAL A 99 9.30 9.61 -0.10
C VAL A 99 8.27 9.71 1.02
N TYR A 100 8.59 9.23 2.22
CA TYR A 100 7.73 9.36 3.39
C TYR A 100 7.38 10.81 3.71
N ARG A 101 8.39 11.70 3.70
CA ARG A 101 8.19 13.13 3.95
C ARG A 101 7.29 13.78 2.90
N GLU A 102 7.46 13.40 1.64
CA GLU A 102 6.62 13.90 0.54
C GLU A 102 5.17 13.40 0.66
N ILE A 103 4.97 12.13 1.02
CA ILE A 103 3.64 11.56 1.26
C ILE A 103 2.91 12.32 2.38
N LEU A 104 3.60 12.65 3.48
CA LEU A 104 3.02 13.44 4.56
C LEU A 104 2.70 14.86 4.12
N ALA A 105 3.61 15.53 3.40
CA ALA A 105 3.38 16.89 2.91
C ALA A 105 2.16 16.96 1.96
N ALA A 106 2.00 15.95 1.10
CA ALA A 106 0.84 15.85 0.20
C ALA A 106 -0.48 15.64 0.97
N GLN A 107 -0.47 14.85 2.06
CA GLN A 107 -1.65 14.64 2.89
C GLN A 107 -2.04 15.89 3.70
N GLU A 108 -1.05 16.64 4.20
CA GLU A 108 -1.27 17.90 4.92
C GLU A 108 -1.85 18.99 4.01
N GLY A 109 -1.43 19.04 2.73
CA GLY A 109 -1.98 19.95 1.73
C GLY A 109 -3.41 19.62 1.27
N GLN A 110 -3.85 18.36 1.38
CA GLN A 110 -5.21 17.92 1.02
C GLN A 110 -6.26 18.11 2.13
N THR A 111 -5.82 18.45 3.35
CA THR A 111 -6.72 18.61 4.51
C THR A 111 -7.07 20.08 4.80
N GLN A 112 -6.69 21.02 3.94
CA GLN A 112 -7.08 22.45 3.97
C GLN A 112 -7.97 22.79 2.77
#